data_AF-A0A7V9PSY8-F1
#
_entry.id   AF-A0A7V9PSY8-F1
#
_cell.length_a   1.000
_cell.length_b   1.000
_cell.length_c   1.000
_cell.angle_alpha   90.00
_cell.angle_beta   90.00
_cell.angle_gamma   90.00
#
_symmetry.space_group_name_H-M   'P 1'
#
loop_
_entity.id
_entity.type
_entity.pdbx_description
1 polymer ?
#
loop_
_entity_poly.entity_id
_entity_poly.type
_entity_poly.pdbx_seq_one_letter_code
_entity_poly.pdbx_strand_id
1 'polypeptide(L)'
;MRSSPVLDDDTCACADFRASRRTFLRGAAVAGAAMATTTMGDVFTQTAYGATAANPNVLVVLSLRGGADGLSIVVPHGDPGYAAARRRIAIPGSQLLEADAMFGLHPALAPLRPMWRAGTFGAVQAVGLPAPKRSHFDAMEAVEDADPGSPERRGWINRVVGNIGGGAPEQAVQLGQPMVPTSLYGPAATLSVTELDRLRLPGPTDVESVLMHRQAYAAVWDDAPGPLGLAARSALSTTARLRSLATTPVQPQHGASYPSSDLGRAVAETAATIRAQVGAQVITVECGGWDMHTGVGTSDDGQMRIRLDELAATLAAFFTDLGTLSAQVTVVTISEFGR
;
A
#
# COMPACT_ATOMS: atom_id res chain seq x y z
N MET A 1 -44.67 -6.67 -75.22
CA MET A 1 -45.07 -7.54 -74.10
C MET A 1 -44.01 -8.61 -73.90
N ARG A 2 -43.55 -8.77 -72.65
CA ARG A 2 -42.65 -9.80 -72.10
C ARG A 2 -41.15 -9.68 -72.41
N SER A 3 -40.55 -8.78 -71.65
CA SER A 3 -39.26 -8.92 -70.95
C SER A 3 -39.23 -10.11 -69.98
N SER A 4 -38.07 -10.78 -69.87
CA SER A 4 -37.34 -11.03 -68.62
C SER A 4 -36.02 -11.81 -68.90
N PRO A 5 -34.88 -11.38 -68.35
CA PRO A 5 -33.58 -12.03 -68.52
C PRO A 5 -33.20 -12.97 -67.36
N VAL A 6 -32.13 -13.70 -67.63
CA VAL A 6 -31.36 -14.68 -66.86
C VAL A 6 -31.16 -14.34 -65.38
N LEU A 7 -31.29 -15.37 -64.52
CA LEU A 7 -30.94 -15.34 -63.10
C LEU A 7 -29.43 -15.54 -62.94
N ASP A 8 -28.72 -14.52 -62.45
CA ASP A 8 -27.41 -14.66 -61.82
C ASP A 8 -27.63 -14.93 -60.33
N ASP A 9 -27.06 -16.03 -59.85
CA ASP A 9 -27.12 -16.52 -58.48
C ASP A 9 -25.84 -16.10 -57.76
N ASP A 10 -25.79 -14.86 -57.27
CA ASP A 10 -24.81 -14.43 -56.26
C ASP A 10 -25.16 -13.02 -55.76
N THR A 11 -25.77 -12.92 -54.58
CA THR A 11 -25.55 -11.87 -53.55
C THR A 11 -26.68 -11.84 -52.53
N CYS A 12 -26.58 -12.67 -51.48
CA CYS A 12 -27.29 -12.39 -50.23
C CYS A 12 -26.53 -12.94 -49.03
N ALA A 13 -25.54 -12.18 -48.53
CA ALA A 13 -25.03 -12.33 -47.17
C ALA A 13 -24.40 -11.02 -46.68
N CYS A 14 -24.91 -10.49 -45.57
CA CYS A 14 -24.41 -9.30 -44.88
C CYS A 14 -22.93 -9.45 -44.47
N ALA A 15 -22.15 -8.38 -44.60
CA ALA A 15 -20.72 -8.35 -44.28
C ALA A 15 -20.41 -8.34 -42.76
N ASP A 16 -21.42 -8.22 -41.90
CA ASP A 16 -21.23 -7.89 -40.47
C ASP A 16 -20.95 -9.08 -39.54
N PHE A 17 -20.94 -10.32 -40.04
CA PHE A 17 -20.67 -11.52 -39.23
C PHE A 17 -19.50 -12.37 -39.72
N ARG A 18 -18.47 -11.77 -40.32
CA ARG A 18 -17.21 -12.48 -40.57
C ARG A 18 -16.34 -12.45 -39.31
N ALA A 19 -16.53 -13.43 -38.42
CA ALA A 19 -15.60 -13.69 -37.34
C ALA A 19 -14.22 -14.03 -37.91
N SER A 20 -13.29 -13.06 -37.90
CA SER A 20 -11.93 -13.31 -38.35
C SER A 20 -11.18 -14.11 -37.29
N ARG A 21 -10.23 -14.98 -37.71
CA ARG A 21 -9.34 -15.71 -36.78
C ARG A 21 -8.67 -14.78 -35.77
N ARG A 22 -8.38 -13.53 -36.15
CA ARG A 22 -7.80 -12.50 -35.28
C ARG A 22 -8.78 -12.00 -34.22
N THR A 23 -10.06 -11.85 -34.55
CA THR A 23 -11.11 -11.43 -33.60
C THR A 23 -11.40 -12.55 -32.60
N PHE A 24 -11.42 -13.80 -33.06
CA PHE A 24 -11.55 -14.98 -32.18
C PHE A 24 -10.37 -15.13 -31.22
N LEU A 25 -9.13 -14.99 -31.71
CA LEU A 25 -7.93 -15.07 -30.85
C LEU A 25 -7.86 -13.91 -29.84
N ARG A 26 -8.30 -12.70 -30.22
CA ARG A 26 -8.41 -11.57 -29.27
C ARG A 26 -9.48 -11.82 -28.21
N GLY A 27 -10.65 -12.34 -28.61
CA GLY A 27 -11.71 -12.71 -27.66
C GLY A 27 -11.30 -13.83 -26.70
N ALA A 28 -10.59 -14.85 -27.20
CA ALA A 28 -10.07 -15.94 -26.41
C ALA A 28 -8.95 -15.50 -25.45
N ALA A 29 -8.09 -14.56 -25.85
CA ALA A 29 -7.05 -14.00 -24.97
C ALA A 29 -7.65 -13.17 -23.82
N VAL A 30 -8.69 -12.37 -24.08
CA VAL A 30 -9.39 -11.59 -23.04
C VAL A 30 -10.16 -12.50 -22.09
N ALA A 31 -10.86 -13.51 -22.62
CA ALA A 31 -11.55 -14.50 -21.80
C ALA A 31 -10.57 -15.36 -20.97
N GLY A 32 -9.43 -15.74 -21.56
CA GLY A 32 -8.37 -16.47 -20.86
C GLY A 32 -7.71 -15.66 -19.74
N ALA A 33 -7.48 -14.36 -19.96
CA ALA A 33 -6.93 -13.47 -18.92
C ALA A 33 -7.91 -13.26 -17.75
N ALA A 34 -9.22 -13.11 -18.03
CA ALA A 34 -10.25 -12.98 -16.99
C ALA A 34 -10.50 -14.28 -16.19
N MET A 35 -10.35 -15.44 -16.84
CA MET A 35 -10.41 -16.75 -16.18
C MET A 35 -9.15 -17.04 -15.36
N ALA A 36 -7.98 -16.59 -15.81
CA ALA A 36 -6.73 -16.74 -15.08
C ALA A 36 -6.72 -15.89 -13.78
N THR A 37 -7.24 -14.67 -13.80
CA THR A 37 -7.32 -13.84 -12.58
C THR A 37 -8.28 -14.39 -11.54
N THR A 38 -9.40 -14.99 -11.96
CA THR A 38 -10.42 -15.52 -11.05
C THR A 38 -10.11 -16.92 -10.51
N THR A 39 -9.37 -17.75 -11.25
CA THR A 39 -9.04 -19.12 -10.81
C THR A 39 -7.59 -19.27 -10.33
N MET A 40 -6.64 -18.50 -10.85
CA MET A 40 -5.24 -18.56 -10.40
C MET A 40 -4.96 -17.61 -9.23
N GLY A 41 -5.79 -16.58 -8.99
CA GLY A 41 -5.64 -15.70 -7.81
C GLY A 41 -5.66 -16.49 -6.50
N ASP A 42 -6.56 -17.47 -6.39
CA ASP A 42 -6.66 -18.36 -5.22
C ASP A 42 -5.57 -19.44 -5.19
N VAL A 43 -5.09 -19.90 -6.35
CA VAL A 43 -4.02 -20.92 -6.42
C VAL A 43 -2.65 -20.31 -6.08
N PHE A 44 -2.36 -19.09 -6.54
CA PHE A 44 -1.13 -18.39 -6.19
C PHE A 44 -1.08 -18.02 -4.70
N THR A 45 -2.20 -17.59 -4.12
CA THR A 45 -2.28 -17.32 -2.67
C THR A 45 -2.05 -18.59 -1.85
N GLN A 46 -2.64 -19.73 -2.22
CA GLN A 46 -2.42 -21.02 -1.53
C GLN A 46 -0.98 -21.53 -1.62
N THR A 47 -0.30 -21.38 -2.76
CA THR A 47 1.11 -21.83 -2.91
C THR A 47 2.14 -21.00 -2.15
N ALA A 48 1.82 -19.76 -1.75
CA ALA A 48 2.71 -18.90 -0.97
C ALA A 48 2.83 -19.32 0.51
N TYR A 49 1.85 -20.07 1.05
CA TYR A 49 1.83 -20.50 2.45
C TYR A 49 2.81 -21.64 2.79
N GLY A 50 3.50 -22.22 1.79
CA GLY A 50 4.32 -23.43 1.96
C GLY A 50 5.84 -23.23 2.11
N ALA A 51 6.35 -22.02 1.89
CA ALA A 51 7.78 -21.74 2.04
C ALA A 51 8.04 -21.04 3.37
N THR A 52 8.48 -21.78 4.38
CA THR A 52 9.13 -21.20 5.57
C THR A 52 10.51 -20.70 5.17
N ALA A 53 10.56 -19.63 4.37
CA ALA A 53 11.78 -18.88 4.16
C ALA A 53 12.19 -18.31 5.51
N ALA A 54 13.48 -18.42 5.84
CA ALA A 54 14.07 -17.85 7.06
C ALA A 54 13.87 -16.33 7.17
N ASN A 55 13.40 -15.68 6.09
CA ASN A 55 12.94 -14.29 6.05
C ASN A 55 11.62 -14.23 5.25
N PRO A 56 10.48 -13.91 5.88
CA PRO A 56 9.22 -13.78 5.15
C PRO A 56 9.21 -12.50 4.31
N ASN A 57 8.46 -12.53 3.20
CA ASN A 57 8.15 -11.32 2.44
C ASN A 57 7.41 -10.33 3.35
N VAL A 58 7.70 -9.04 3.19
CA VAL A 58 7.08 -7.96 3.97
C VAL A 58 6.21 -7.11 3.06
N LEU A 59 4.95 -6.95 3.44
CA LEU A 59 4.03 -6.01 2.83
C LEU A 59 4.06 -4.70 3.64
N VAL A 60 4.40 -3.59 2.99
CA VAL A 60 4.26 -2.25 3.55
C VAL A 60 3.02 -1.60 2.94
N VAL A 61 2.04 -1.26 3.76
CA VAL A 61 0.83 -0.53 3.33
C VAL A 61 0.92 0.92 3.79
N LEU A 62 1.05 1.83 2.84
CA LEU A 62 1.20 3.26 3.09
C LEU A 62 -0.09 3.99 2.71
N SER A 63 -0.86 4.38 3.72
CA SER A 63 -2.15 5.05 3.54
C SER A 63 -1.96 6.55 3.39
N LEU A 64 -2.24 7.07 2.19
CA LEU A 64 -2.29 8.50 1.86
C LEU A 64 -3.66 9.05 2.29
N ARG A 65 -3.75 9.49 3.54
CA ARG A 65 -4.98 9.96 4.19
C ARG A 65 -5.41 11.32 3.64
N GLY A 66 -6.64 11.39 3.13
CA GLY A 66 -7.25 12.63 2.65
C GLY A 66 -7.66 12.62 1.18
N GLY A 67 -7.66 11.47 0.51
CA GLY A 67 -8.16 11.37 -0.86
C GLY A 67 -7.16 11.88 -1.90
N ALA A 68 -6.00 11.22 -1.96
CA ALA A 68 -4.92 11.55 -2.88
C ALA A 68 -5.41 11.55 -4.33
N ASP A 69 -5.25 12.69 -4.99
CA ASP A 69 -5.71 12.92 -6.36
C ASP A 69 -4.86 12.15 -7.38
N GLY A 70 -5.28 10.92 -7.69
CA GLY A 70 -4.61 10.04 -8.63
C GLY A 70 -4.44 10.63 -10.03
N LEU A 71 -5.33 11.53 -10.47
CA LEU A 71 -5.28 12.19 -11.77
C LEU A 71 -4.22 13.30 -11.84
N SER A 72 -3.70 13.72 -10.69
CA SER A 72 -2.51 14.56 -10.57
C SER A 72 -1.22 13.76 -10.33
N ILE A 73 -1.30 12.50 -9.90
CA ILE A 73 -0.12 11.63 -9.70
C ILE A 73 0.30 10.97 -11.01
N VAL A 74 -0.67 10.32 -11.67
CA VAL A 74 -0.51 9.65 -12.97
C VAL A 74 -1.52 10.30 -13.90
N VAL A 75 -1.02 11.27 -14.65
CA VAL A 75 -1.80 12.25 -15.37
C VAL A 75 -2.26 11.68 -16.71
N PRO A 76 -3.58 11.53 -16.96
CA PRO A 76 -4.11 11.07 -18.25
C PRO A 76 -4.13 12.21 -19.28
N HIS A 77 -2.97 12.76 -19.63
CA HIS A 77 -2.87 13.93 -20.51
C HIS A 77 -3.38 13.68 -21.94
N GLY A 78 -3.46 12.41 -22.37
CA GLY A 78 -4.04 12.03 -23.67
C GLY A 78 -5.57 11.98 -23.68
N ASP A 79 -6.23 12.06 -22.52
CA ASP A 79 -7.68 12.11 -22.43
C ASP A 79 -8.19 13.52 -22.83
N PRO A 80 -9.04 13.65 -23.87
CA PRO A 80 -9.54 14.94 -24.31
C PRO A 80 -10.40 15.66 -23.25
N GLY A 81 -10.98 14.94 -22.29
CA GLY A 81 -11.75 15.48 -21.18
C GLY A 81 -10.90 16.03 -20.03
N TYR A 82 -9.66 15.55 -19.86
CA TYR A 82 -8.82 15.87 -18.69
C TYR A 82 -8.59 17.38 -18.53
N ALA A 83 -8.05 18.03 -19.57
CA ALA A 83 -7.74 19.45 -19.52
C ALA A 83 -9.00 20.32 -19.35
N ALA A 84 -10.11 19.92 -19.98
CA ALA A 84 -11.38 20.63 -19.89
C ALA A 84 -12.03 20.54 -18.50
N ALA A 85 -11.93 19.38 -17.84
CA ALA A 85 -12.42 19.16 -16.48
C ALA A 85 -11.53 19.81 -15.42
N ARG A 86 -10.23 20.00 -15.71
CA ARG A 86 -9.21 20.41 -14.73
C ARG A 86 -8.50 21.71 -15.10
N ARG A 87 -9.19 22.66 -15.73
CA ARG A 87 -8.63 23.89 -16.34
C ARG A 87 -7.57 24.65 -15.53
N ARG A 88 -7.65 24.63 -14.19
CA ARG A 88 -6.73 25.37 -13.30
C ARG A 88 -5.56 24.54 -12.76
N ILE A 89 -5.63 23.22 -12.89
CA ILE A 89 -4.71 22.26 -12.24
C ILE A 89 -4.26 21.15 -13.19
N ALA A 90 -4.64 21.22 -14.47
CA ALA A 90 -4.23 20.27 -15.48
C ALA A 90 -2.73 20.42 -15.77
N ILE A 91 -2.02 19.30 -15.83
CA ILE A 91 -0.59 19.28 -16.13
C ILE A 91 -0.39 18.95 -17.62
N PRO A 92 0.23 19.85 -18.41
CA PRO A 92 0.60 19.58 -19.79
C PRO A 92 1.50 18.35 -19.95
N GLY A 93 1.24 17.54 -20.97
CA GLY A 93 2.04 16.34 -21.27
C GLY A 93 3.54 16.63 -21.45
N SER A 94 3.90 17.83 -21.94
CA SER A 94 5.30 18.25 -22.10
C SER A 94 6.08 18.43 -20.79
N GLN A 95 5.39 18.54 -19.65
CA GLN A 95 6.01 18.65 -18.33
C GLN A 95 6.11 17.31 -17.62
N LEU A 96 5.36 16.29 -18.05
CA LEU A 96 5.29 14.99 -17.37
C LEU A 96 6.56 14.15 -17.55
N LEU A 97 6.83 13.30 -16.56
CA LEU A 97 7.87 12.29 -16.63
C LEU A 97 7.33 11.02 -17.28
N GLU A 98 8.15 10.37 -18.11
CA GLU A 98 7.84 9.06 -18.70
C GLU A 98 6.48 9.04 -19.41
N ALA A 99 6.12 10.15 -20.05
CA ALA A 99 4.84 10.31 -20.72
C ALA A 99 4.76 9.46 -21.99
N ASP A 100 3.64 8.76 -22.16
CA ASP A 100 3.27 8.05 -23.37
C ASP A 100 2.13 8.77 -24.12
N ALA A 101 1.33 8.05 -24.91
CA ALA A 101 0.21 8.65 -25.65
C ALA A 101 -0.97 9.04 -24.76
N MET A 102 -1.11 8.42 -23.58
CA MET A 102 -2.26 8.57 -22.68
C MET A 102 -1.85 9.13 -21.32
N PHE A 103 -0.80 8.57 -20.70
CA PHE A 103 -0.42 8.84 -19.32
C PHE A 103 0.99 9.40 -19.18
N GLY A 104 1.24 10.14 -18.11
CA GLY A 104 2.58 10.48 -17.65
C GLY A 104 2.60 10.71 -16.14
N LEU A 105 3.78 10.63 -15.54
CA LEU A 105 3.97 10.82 -14.11
C LEU A 105 4.16 12.28 -13.75
N HIS A 106 3.64 12.69 -12.59
CA HIS A 106 3.91 14.02 -12.03
C HIS A 106 5.44 14.26 -11.87
N PRO A 107 5.97 15.46 -12.19
CA PRO A 107 7.42 15.72 -12.13
C PRO A 107 8.09 15.54 -10.77
N ALA A 108 7.34 15.82 -9.69
CA ALA A 108 7.78 15.55 -8.32
C ALA A 108 8.11 14.06 -8.04
N LEU A 109 7.66 13.12 -8.88
CA LEU A 109 8.03 11.70 -8.78
C LEU A 109 9.41 11.38 -9.37
N ALA A 110 10.21 12.39 -9.76
CA ALA A 110 11.55 12.20 -10.30
C ALA A 110 12.45 11.25 -9.48
N PRO A 111 12.44 11.26 -8.13
CA PRO A 111 13.21 10.29 -7.33
C PRO A 111 12.87 8.81 -7.61
N LEU A 112 11.64 8.52 -8.04
CA LEU A 112 11.16 7.16 -8.35
C LEU A 112 11.34 6.77 -9.82
N ARG A 113 11.77 7.70 -10.68
CA ARG A 113 11.99 7.44 -12.11
C ARG A 113 12.91 6.24 -12.39
N PRO A 114 14.01 5.99 -11.65
CA PRO A 114 14.81 4.78 -11.85
C PRO A 114 14.02 3.50 -11.63
N MET A 115 13.15 3.45 -10.62
CA MET A 115 12.30 2.28 -10.32
C MET A 115 11.22 2.08 -11.39
N TRP A 116 10.64 3.17 -11.90
CA TRP A 116 9.70 3.10 -13.04
C TRP A 116 10.36 2.45 -14.25
N ARG A 117 11.54 2.94 -14.65
CA ARG A 117 12.29 2.40 -15.79
C ARG A 117 12.76 0.96 -15.58
N ALA A 118 13.01 0.57 -14.33
CA ALA A 118 13.34 -0.81 -13.97
C ALA A 118 12.12 -1.75 -13.93
N GLY A 119 10.89 -1.23 -14.04
CA GLY A 119 9.65 -2.01 -13.95
C GLY A 119 9.30 -2.46 -12.52
N THR A 120 9.89 -1.84 -11.50
CA THR A 120 9.67 -2.17 -10.07
C THR A 120 8.80 -1.15 -9.35
N PHE A 121 8.28 -0.16 -10.08
CA PHE A 121 7.28 0.79 -9.62
C PHE A 121 6.21 0.94 -10.72
N GLY A 122 4.95 0.96 -10.32
CA GLY A 122 3.82 1.05 -11.24
C GLY A 122 2.58 1.60 -10.54
N ALA A 123 1.56 1.93 -11.33
CA ALA A 123 0.28 2.41 -10.85
C ALA A 123 -0.86 1.59 -11.45
N VAL A 124 -1.89 1.35 -10.65
CA VAL A 124 -3.14 0.75 -11.11
C VAL A 124 -4.19 1.86 -11.16
N GLN A 125 -4.68 2.13 -12.37
CA GLN A 125 -5.67 3.18 -12.62
C GLN A 125 -7.09 2.63 -12.63
N ALA A 126 -8.07 3.53 -12.54
CA ALA A 126 -9.50 3.19 -12.56
C ALA A 126 -9.92 2.20 -11.46
N VAL A 127 -9.30 2.32 -10.28
CA VAL A 127 -9.66 1.58 -9.06
C VAL A 127 -10.39 2.51 -8.09
N GLY A 128 -11.39 1.98 -7.39
CA GLY A 128 -12.16 2.75 -6.42
C GLY A 128 -13.28 1.92 -5.80
N LEU A 129 -14.00 2.55 -4.86
CA LEU A 129 -15.15 1.94 -4.21
C LEU A 129 -16.32 1.79 -5.20
N PRO A 130 -17.01 0.63 -5.25
CA PRO A 130 -18.19 0.44 -6.11
C PRO A 130 -19.30 1.45 -5.83
N ALA A 131 -19.47 1.82 -4.55
CA ALA A 131 -20.37 2.87 -4.12
C ALA A 131 -19.53 4.08 -3.65
N PRO A 132 -19.49 5.19 -4.42
CA PRO A 132 -18.74 6.37 -4.05
C PRO A 132 -19.19 6.92 -2.69
N LYS A 133 -18.22 7.22 -1.84
CA LYS A 133 -18.41 7.83 -0.53
C LYS A 133 -17.94 9.28 -0.58
N ARG A 134 -18.59 10.17 0.18
CA ARG A 134 -18.22 11.60 0.29
C ARG A 134 -17.54 11.93 1.63
N SER A 135 -17.62 11.02 2.60
CA SER A 135 -16.94 11.09 3.89
C SER A 135 -15.60 10.38 3.76
N HIS A 136 -14.51 11.07 4.10
CA HIS A 136 -13.19 10.46 4.18
C HIS A 136 -13.18 9.31 5.19
N PHE A 137 -13.82 9.50 6.35
CA PHE A 137 -13.89 8.47 7.39
C PHE A 137 -14.58 7.20 6.90
N ASP A 138 -15.77 7.33 6.30
CA ASP A 138 -16.54 6.18 5.80
C ASP A 138 -15.82 5.47 4.65
N ALA A 139 -15.14 6.24 3.80
CA ALA A 139 -14.38 5.70 2.67
C ALA A 139 -13.13 4.96 3.13
N MET A 140 -12.40 5.52 4.10
CA MET A 140 -11.25 4.87 4.72
C MET A 140 -11.68 3.59 5.42
N GLU A 141 -12.76 3.60 6.20
CA GLU A 141 -13.30 2.41 6.84
C GLU A 141 -13.66 1.34 5.81
N ALA A 142 -14.35 1.71 4.72
CA ALA A 142 -14.70 0.76 3.66
C ALA A 142 -13.47 0.13 2.97
N VAL A 143 -12.43 0.92 2.68
CA VAL A 143 -11.17 0.42 2.08
C VAL A 143 -10.40 -0.46 3.06
N GLU A 144 -10.42 -0.13 4.34
CA GLU A 144 -9.64 -0.81 5.38
C GLU A 144 -10.30 -2.07 5.93
N ASP A 145 -11.63 -2.09 6.03
CA ASP A 145 -12.38 -3.31 6.28
C ASP A 145 -12.34 -4.22 5.05
N ALA A 146 -12.47 -3.66 3.85
CA ALA A 146 -12.59 -4.38 2.57
C ALA A 146 -13.58 -5.56 2.65
N ASP A 147 -14.71 -5.36 3.33
CA ASP A 147 -15.76 -6.35 3.54
C ASP A 147 -17.15 -5.70 3.32
N PRO A 148 -17.49 -5.36 2.06
CA PRO A 148 -18.67 -4.57 1.75
C PRO A 148 -19.96 -5.30 2.14
N GLY A 149 -20.76 -4.66 3.01
CA GLY A 149 -22.04 -5.19 3.49
C GLY A 149 -21.95 -5.96 4.81
N SER A 150 -20.74 -6.15 5.35
CA SER A 150 -20.53 -6.75 6.67
C SER A 150 -20.81 -5.75 7.79
N PRO A 151 -21.49 -6.17 8.87
CA PRO A 151 -21.62 -5.36 10.08
C PRO A 151 -20.40 -5.49 11.00
N GLU A 152 -19.46 -6.40 10.69
CA GLU A 152 -18.27 -6.59 11.50
C GLU A 152 -17.20 -5.56 11.13
N ARG A 153 -16.76 -4.80 12.13
CA ARG A 153 -15.56 -3.97 11.99
C ARG A 153 -14.33 -4.86 12.16
N ARG A 154 -13.76 -5.32 11.06
CA ARG A 154 -12.58 -6.18 11.03
C ARG A 154 -11.77 -5.83 9.80
N GLY A 155 -10.55 -5.35 10.01
CA GLY A 155 -9.67 -4.94 8.93
C GLY A 155 -9.16 -6.10 8.08
N TRP A 156 -8.95 -5.86 6.79
CA TRP A 156 -8.46 -6.89 5.88
C TRP A 156 -7.04 -7.35 6.21
N ILE A 157 -6.18 -6.46 6.72
CA ILE A 157 -4.83 -6.83 7.14
C ILE A 157 -4.92 -7.73 8.39
N ASN A 158 -5.78 -7.41 9.36
CA ASN A 158 -5.97 -8.28 10.53
C ASN A 158 -6.45 -9.68 10.13
N ARG A 159 -7.37 -9.79 9.14
CA ARG A 159 -7.78 -11.08 8.57
C ARG A 159 -6.62 -11.83 7.93
N VAL A 160 -5.79 -11.14 7.14
CA VAL A 160 -4.60 -11.73 6.52
C VAL A 160 -3.61 -12.25 7.57
N VAL A 161 -3.30 -11.45 8.59
CA VAL A 161 -2.41 -11.84 9.70
C VAL A 161 -2.95 -13.07 10.44
N GLY A 162 -4.26 -13.10 10.70
CA GLY A 162 -4.92 -14.26 11.29
C GLY A 162 -4.78 -15.54 10.46
N ASN A 163 -4.74 -15.42 9.13
CA ASN A 163 -4.57 -16.55 8.22
C ASN A 163 -3.11 -17.01 8.07
N ILE A 164 -2.14 -16.09 8.18
CA ILE A 164 -0.70 -16.44 8.11
C ILE A 164 -0.26 -17.20 9.38
N GLY A 165 -0.92 -16.95 10.52
CA GLY A 165 -0.57 -17.57 11.81
C GLY A 165 0.72 -16.99 12.42
N GLY A 166 1.16 -17.47 13.57
CA GLY A 166 2.33 -16.96 14.31
C GLY A 166 1.96 -16.20 15.58
N GLY A 167 1.00 -15.27 15.49
CA GLY A 167 0.33 -14.66 16.66
C GLY A 167 1.18 -13.69 17.47
N ALA A 168 2.39 -13.35 17.00
CA ALA A 168 3.24 -12.35 17.62
C ALA A 168 2.78 -10.94 17.21
N PRO A 169 2.60 -9.98 18.13
CA PRO A 169 2.15 -8.63 17.78
C PRO A 169 3.02 -7.93 16.75
N GLU A 170 4.34 -8.12 16.81
CA GLU A 170 5.31 -7.51 15.89
C GLU A 170 5.32 -8.12 14.48
N GLN A 171 4.50 -9.15 14.22
CA GLN A 171 4.24 -9.65 12.88
C GLN A 171 3.48 -8.61 12.03
N ALA A 172 2.65 -7.79 12.67
CA ALA A 172 1.85 -6.74 12.03
C ALA A 172 1.95 -5.42 12.82
N VAL A 173 2.67 -4.45 12.27
CA VAL A 173 3.07 -3.23 12.98
C VAL A 173 2.53 -1.98 12.29
N GLN A 174 1.87 -1.10 13.04
CA GLN A 174 1.63 0.30 12.65
C GLN A 174 2.78 1.17 13.16
N LEU A 175 3.38 1.95 12.27
CA LEU A 175 4.45 2.91 12.58
C LEU A 175 4.04 4.36 12.28
N GLY A 176 4.51 5.29 13.10
CA GLY A 176 4.32 6.73 12.91
C GLY A 176 3.03 7.30 13.52
N GLN A 177 2.10 6.47 13.98
CA GLN A 177 0.84 6.89 14.62
C GLN A 177 0.54 6.03 15.87
N PRO A 178 -0.05 6.62 16.92
CA PRO A 178 -0.41 5.88 18.14
C PRO A 178 -1.69 5.04 17.99
N MET A 179 -2.52 5.35 17.00
CA MET A 179 -3.81 4.69 16.80
C MET A 179 -3.67 3.56 15.77
N VAL A 180 -4.23 2.40 16.11
CA VAL A 180 -4.31 1.25 15.19
C VAL A 180 -5.29 1.61 14.06
N PRO A 181 -4.88 1.51 12.78
CA PRO A 181 -5.80 1.71 11.66
C PRO A 181 -6.88 0.62 11.65
N THR A 182 -8.05 0.92 11.07
CA THR A 182 -9.13 -0.08 10.95
C THR A 182 -8.63 -1.32 10.22
N SER A 183 -7.68 -1.19 9.28
CA SER A 183 -7.10 -2.32 8.54
C SER A 183 -6.42 -3.35 9.44
N LEU A 184 -5.88 -2.93 10.59
CA LEU A 184 -5.26 -3.79 11.59
C LEU A 184 -6.20 -4.15 12.75
N TYR A 185 -7.42 -3.63 12.79
CA TYR A 185 -8.38 -3.93 13.84
C TYR A 185 -8.99 -5.32 13.67
N GLY A 186 -9.01 -6.11 14.74
CA GLY A 186 -9.59 -7.45 14.75
C GLY A 186 -8.95 -8.37 15.80
N PRO A 187 -9.27 -9.68 15.78
CA PRO A 187 -8.83 -10.62 16.80
C PRO A 187 -7.33 -11.00 16.72
N ALA A 188 -6.66 -10.80 15.59
CA ALA A 188 -5.22 -11.08 15.49
C ALA A 188 -4.42 -10.02 16.26
N ALA A 189 -3.36 -10.46 16.95
CA ALA A 189 -2.49 -9.57 17.70
C ALA A 189 -1.68 -8.66 16.76
N THR A 190 -1.65 -7.36 17.07
CA THR A 190 -0.93 -6.34 16.31
C THR A 190 -0.20 -5.40 17.25
N LEU A 191 0.79 -4.67 16.72
CA LEU A 191 1.54 -3.66 17.45
C LEU A 191 1.31 -2.29 16.79
N SER A 192 1.13 -1.23 17.59
CA SER A 192 1.13 0.15 17.12
C SER A 192 2.10 0.97 17.95
N VAL A 193 3.01 1.66 17.29
CA VAL A 193 3.96 2.56 17.94
C VAL A 193 4.13 3.83 17.12
N THR A 194 4.22 4.96 17.80
CA THR A 194 4.51 6.24 17.14
C THR A 194 5.97 6.32 16.70
N GLU A 195 6.87 5.90 17.59
CA GLU A 195 8.32 5.90 17.42
C GLU A 195 8.87 4.63 18.07
N LEU A 196 9.83 3.96 17.44
CA LEU A 196 10.42 2.71 17.94
C LEU A 196 11.11 2.89 19.31
N ASP A 197 11.73 4.05 19.56
CA ASP A 197 12.41 4.35 20.83
C ASP A 197 11.44 4.52 22.02
N ARG A 198 10.15 4.69 21.73
CA ARG A 198 9.08 4.72 22.73
C ARG A 198 8.54 3.34 23.05
N LEU A 199 8.96 2.29 22.34
CA LEU A 199 8.58 0.92 22.63
C LEU A 199 9.35 0.39 23.86
N ARG A 200 8.87 0.77 25.04
CA ARG A 200 9.46 0.36 26.33
C ARG A 200 8.39 0.16 27.38
N LEU A 201 8.73 -0.62 28.41
CA LEU A 201 7.90 -0.70 29.61
C LEU A 201 7.93 0.66 30.32
N PRO A 202 6.78 1.20 30.78
CA PRO A 202 6.76 2.39 31.61
C PRO A 202 7.60 2.19 32.86
N GLY A 203 8.55 3.08 33.12
CA GLY A 203 9.43 2.95 34.28
C GLY A 203 10.84 3.52 34.05
N PRO A 204 11.84 3.02 34.79
CA PRO A 204 13.21 3.53 34.76
C PRO A 204 13.87 3.31 33.40
N THR A 205 14.96 4.05 33.15
CA THR A 205 15.69 4.03 31.87
C THR A 205 17.09 3.42 31.99
N ASP A 206 17.65 3.31 33.19
CA ASP A 206 18.93 2.63 33.40
C ASP A 206 18.77 1.11 33.29
N VAL A 207 19.82 0.45 32.82
CA VAL A 207 19.77 -0.97 32.43
C VAL A 207 19.40 -1.88 33.61
N GLU A 208 19.97 -1.63 34.79
CA GLU A 208 19.74 -2.46 35.99
C GLU A 208 18.28 -2.35 36.46
N SER A 209 17.79 -1.13 36.63
CA SER A 209 16.41 -0.91 37.06
C SER A 209 15.40 -1.39 36.03
N VAL A 210 15.70 -1.30 34.72
CA VAL A 210 14.84 -1.89 33.66
C VAL A 210 14.73 -3.40 33.82
N LEU A 211 15.83 -4.10 34.13
CA LEU A 211 15.82 -5.55 34.33
C LEU A 211 15.03 -5.93 35.58
N MET A 212 15.24 -5.23 36.70
CA MET A 212 14.47 -5.43 37.93
C MET A 212 12.98 -5.17 37.73
N HIS A 213 12.63 -4.06 37.06
CA HIS A 213 11.25 -3.68 36.80
C HIS A 213 10.53 -4.70 35.91
N ARG A 214 11.25 -5.25 34.91
CA ARG A 214 10.74 -6.33 34.06
C ARG A 214 10.49 -7.62 34.86
N GLN A 215 11.40 -7.99 35.76
CA GLN A 215 11.22 -9.16 36.64
C GLN A 215 10.00 -8.98 37.56
N ALA A 216 9.80 -7.77 38.11
CA ALA A 216 8.63 -7.45 38.92
C ALA A 216 7.33 -7.59 38.11
N TYR A 217 7.27 -7.05 36.89
CA TYR A 217 6.11 -7.26 36.01
C TYR A 217 5.88 -8.74 35.69
N ALA A 218 6.93 -9.50 35.37
CA ALA A 218 6.81 -10.92 35.10
C ALA A 218 6.23 -11.67 36.31
N ALA A 219 6.75 -11.41 37.52
CA ALA A 219 6.25 -12.03 38.75
C ALA A 219 4.76 -11.77 39.04
N VAL A 220 4.24 -10.60 38.63
CA VAL A 220 2.82 -10.25 38.80
C VAL A 220 1.94 -10.88 37.72
N TRP A 221 2.41 -10.98 36.48
CA TRP A 221 1.57 -11.26 35.31
C TRP A 221 1.77 -12.63 34.68
N ASP A 222 2.80 -13.41 35.05
CA ASP A 222 3.09 -14.69 34.38
C ASP A 222 1.92 -15.66 34.46
N ASP A 223 1.39 -15.86 35.67
CA ASP A 223 0.26 -16.77 35.91
C ASP A 223 -1.11 -16.05 35.93
N ALA A 224 -1.14 -14.75 35.64
CA ALA A 224 -2.38 -13.98 35.65
C ALA A 224 -3.34 -14.51 34.55
N PRO A 225 -4.55 -14.96 34.92
CA PRO A 225 -5.52 -15.47 33.96
C PRO A 225 -6.22 -14.33 33.20
N GLY A 226 -6.89 -14.69 32.12
CA GLY A 226 -7.77 -13.78 31.38
C GLY A 226 -7.02 -12.78 30.47
N PRO A 227 -7.77 -11.85 29.86
CA PRO A 227 -7.27 -10.99 28.79
C PRO A 227 -6.12 -10.06 29.23
N LEU A 228 -6.16 -9.57 30.47
CA LEU A 228 -5.13 -8.64 30.97
C LEU A 228 -3.78 -9.35 31.18
N GLY A 229 -3.78 -10.57 31.73
CA GLY A 229 -2.56 -11.36 31.87
C GLY A 229 -1.96 -11.73 30.51
N LEU A 230 -2.79 -12.11 29.54
CA LEU A 230 -2.36 -12.35 28.15
C LEU A 230 -1.73 -11.10 27.53
N ALA A 231 -2.38 -9.94 27.67
CA ALA A 231 -1.86 -8.66 27.16
C ALA A 231 -0.54 -8.27 27.83
N ALA A 232 -0.42 -8.43 29.15
CA ALA A 232 0.80 -8.12 29.89
C ALA A 232 1.97 -9.02 29.48
N ARG A 233 1.76 -10.34 29.38
CA ARG A 233 2.78 -11.27 28.87
C ARG A 233 3.17 -10.96 27.42
N SER A 234 2.19 -10.65 26.59
CA SER A 234 2.42 -10.24 25.20
C SER A 234 3.32 -8.99 25.14
N ALA A 235 2.97 -7.93 25.86
CA ALA A 235 3.75 -6.70 25.94
C ALA A 235 5.18 -6.92 26.49
N LEU A 236 5.32 -7.73 27.54
CA LEU A 236 6.64 -8.11 28.05
C LEU A 236 7.44 -8.83 26.98
N SER A 237 6.85 -9.82 26.30
CA SER A 237 7.55 -10.60 25.29
C SER A 237 7.97 -9.75 24.07
N THR A 238 7.08 -8.89 23.57
CA THR A 238 7.33 -7.99 22.43
C THR A 238 8.39 -6.94 22.76
N THR A 239 8.32 -6.29 23.93
CA THR A 239 9.35 -5.32 24.35
C THR A 239 10.73 -5.94 24.53
N ALA A 240 10.83 -7.23 24.88
CA ALA A 240 12.12 -7.93 24.89
C ALA A 240 12.63 -8.22 23.48
N ARG A 241 11.78 -8.74 22.59
CA ARG A 241 12.17 -9.09 21.21
C ARG A 241 12.57 -7.87 20.39
N LEU A 242 11.91 -6.73 20.63
CA LEU A 242 12.16 -5.47 19.92
C LEU A 242 13.14 -4.54 20.65
N ARG A 243 13.81 -5.00 21.72
CA ARG A 243 14.68 -4.15 22.55
C ARG A 243 15.80 -3.47 21.76
N SER A 244 16.42 -4.16 20.80
CA SER A 244 17.50 -3.59 19.98
C SER A 244 17.00 -2.41 19.14
N LEU A 245 15.81 -2.54 18.53
CA LEU A 245 15.15 -1.47 17.79
C LEU A 245 14.78 -0.29 18.69
N ALA A 246 14.32 -0.56 19.91
CA ALA A 246 13.89 0.48 20.85
C ALA A 246 15.05 1.24 21.52
N THR A 247 16.26 0.69 21.52
CA THR A 247 17.42 1.27 22.24
C THR A 247 18.53 1.75 21.32
N THR A 248 18.45 1.43 20.02
CA THR A 248 19.43 1.84 19.03
C THR A 248 18.82 2.93 18.16
N PRO A 249 19.40 4.14 18.11
CA PRO A 249 18.94 5.18 17.19
C PRO A 249 18.90 4.65 15.76
N VAL A 250 17.80 4.90 15.06
CA VAL A 250 17.67 4.50 13.65
C VAL A 250 18.72 5.23 12.82
N GLN A 251 19.58 4.46 12.16
CA GLN A 251 20.58 4.97 11.22
C GLN A 251 20.28 4.41 9.83
N PRO A 252 19.99 5.28 8.84
CA PRO A 252 19.88 4.87 7.44
C PRO A 252 21.18 4.19 6.95
N GLN A 253 21.02 3.17 6.12
CA GLN A 253 22.10 2.39 5.53
C GLN A 253 22.19 2.62 4.01
N HIS A 254 23.22 2.05 3.38
CA HIS A 254 23.42 2.07 1.92
C HIS A 254 23.42 3.48 1.29
N GLY A 255 23.71 4.52 2.08
CA GLY A 255 23.70 5.92 1.61
C GLY A 255 22.31 6.55 1.52
N ALA A 256 21.27 5.93 2.08
CA ALA A 256 19.93 6.49 2.10
C ALA A 256 19.87 7.80 2.92
N SER A 257 19.09 8.76 2.42
CA SER A 257 18.82 10.03 3.08
C SER A 257 17.33 10.31 3.05
N TYR A 258 16.69 10.29 4.22
CA TYR A 258 15.26 10.54 4.35
C TYR A 258 14.99 12.03 4.56
N PRO A 259 13.87 12.56 4.01
CA PRO A 259 13.41 13.90 4.35
C PRO A 259 13.20 14.07 5.87
N SER A 260 13.46 15.26 6.38
CA SER A 260 13.19 15.62 7.78
C SER A 260 11.70 15.88 8.00
N SER A 261 10.88 14.84 7.86
CA SER A 261 9.43 14.88 8.07
C SER A 261 8.95 13.68 8.88
N ASP A 262 7.69 13.73 9.34
CA ASP A 262 7.07 12.61 10.06
C ASP A 262 6.98 11.36 9.18
N LEU A 263 6.67 11.52 7.88
CA LEU A 263 6.69 10.42 6.93
C LEU A 263 8.10 9.84 6.76
N GLY A 264 9.11 10.69 6.57
CA GLY A 264 10.50 10.26 6.45
C GLY A 264 10.98 9.48 7.66
N ARG A 265 10.62 9.93 8.87
CA ARG A 265 10.92 9.23 10.13
C ARG A 265 10.22 7.88 10.22
N ALA A 266 8.91 7.81 10.00
CA ALA A 266 8.14 6.56 10.10
C ALA A 266 8.61 5.49 9.10
N VAL A 267 8.98 5.91 7.88
CA VAL A 267 9.48 4.99 6.85
C VAL A 267 10.94 4.58 7.12
N ALA A 268 11.77 5.44 7.71
CA ALA A 268 13.10 5.04 8.18
C ALA A 268 13.02 3.99 9.30
N GLU A 269 12.07 4.15 10.24
CA GLU A 269 11.78 3.14 11.26
C GLU A 269 11.24 1.84 10.65
N THR A 270 10.39 1.92 9.62
CA THR A 270 9.92 0.76 8.85
C THR A 270 11.10 -0.03 8.27
N ALA A 271 12.08 0.66 7.67
CA ALA A 271 13.27 0.03 7.13
C ALA A 271 14.12 -0.62 8.24
N ALA A 272 14.28 0.05 9.39
CA ALA A 272 14.98 -0.51 10.54
C ALA A 272 14.31 -1.79 11.07
N THR A 273 12.98 -1.80 11.18
CA THR A 273 12.19 -2.99 11.57
C THR A 273 12.42 -4.16 10.61
N ILE A 274 12.40 -3.91 9.29
CA ILE A 274 12.64 -4.94 8.27
C ILE A 274 14.08 -5.46 8.36
N ARG A 275 15.08 -4.57 8.48
CA ARG A 275 16.49 -4.95 8.61
C ARG A 275 16.78 -5.75 9.88
N ALA A 276 16.05 -5.50 10.96
CA ALA A 276 16.22 -6.23 12.21
C ALA A 276 15.64 -7.65 12.16
N GLN A 277 14.88 -8.01 11.11
CA GLN A 277 14.36 -9.36 10.89
C GLN A 277 13.59 -9.93 12.09
N VAL A 278 12.84 -9.06 12.79
CA VAL A 278 12.09 -9.38 14.01
C VAL A 278 10.79 -10.17 13.76
N GLY A 279 10.60 -10.68 12.54
CA GLY A 279 9.40 -11.41 12.15
C GLY A 279 8.24 -10.54 11.63
N ALA A 280 8.47 -9.25 11.36
CA ALA A 280 7.47 -8.39 10.73
C ALA A 280 7.13 -8.88 9.32
N GLN A 281 5.84 -9.00 9.02
CA GLN A 281 5.32 -9.44 7.72
C GLN A 281 4.38 -8.42 7.09
N VAL A 282 3.70 -7.62 7.92
CA VAL A 282 2.95 -6.45 7.45
C VAL A 282 3.34 -5.23 8.28
N ILE A 283 3.67 -4.13 7.60
CA ILE A 283 3.91 -2.85 8.25
C ILE A 283 2.98 -1.82 7.64
N THR A 284 2.21 -1.13 8.46
CA THR A 284 1.33 -0.05 8.02
C THR A 284 1.93 1.30 8.42
N VAL A 285 1.82 2.28 7.54
CA VAL A 285 2.26 3.66 7.75
C VAL A 285 1.17 4.58 7.23
N GLU A 286 0.93 5.68 7.94
CA GLU A 286 -0.03 6.70 7.52
C GLU A 286 0.65 8.01 7.18
N CYS A 287 0.21 8.61 6.07
CA CYS A 287 0.64 9.92 5.61
C CYS A 287 -0.58 10.81 5.44
N GLY A 288 -0.73 11.81 6.30
CA GLY A 288 -1.78 12.83 6.18
C GLY A 288 -1.45 13.92 5.17
N GLY A 289 -2.41 14.83 4.96
CA GLY A 289 -2.22 16.05 4.17
C GLY A 289 -2.57 15.91 2.69
N TRP A 290 -3.36 14.90 2.33
CA TRP A 290 -3.83 14.68 0.94
C TRP A 290 -5.22 15.28 0.66
N ASP A 291 -5.92 15.79 1.68
CA ASP A 291 -7.24 16.42 1.52
C ASP A 291 -7.16 17.86 1.01
N MET A 292 -6.80 17.96 -0.26
CA MET A 292 -6.65 19.24 -0.95
C MET A 292 -7.98 19.69 -1.54
N HIS A 293 -8.63 20.63 -0.86
CA HIS A 293 -9.79 21.36 -1.40
C HIS A 293 -9.39 22.61 -2.19
N THR A 294 -8.21 23.15 -1.91
CA THR A 294 -7.63 24.33 -2.55
C THR A 294 -6.11 24.13 -2.66
N GLY A 295 -5.46 24.90 -3.53
CA GLY A 295 -3.99 24.91 -3.60
C GLY A 295 -3.35 23.60 -4.08
N VAL A 296 -4.09 22.74 -4.81
CA VAL A 296 -3.54 21.53 -5.44
C VAL A 296 -2.30 21.85 -6.25
N GLY A 297 -2.37 22.91 -7.07
CA GLY A 297 -1.28 23.37 -7.93
C GLY A 297 -1.23 22.66 -9.28
N THR A 298 -0.09 22.79 -9.93
CA THR A 298 0.26 22.20 -11.22
C THR A 298 1.57 21.41 -11.08
N SER A 299 2.36 21.24 -12.15
CA SER A 299 3.63 20.50 -12.09
C SER A 299 4.67 21.12 -11.17
N ASP A 300 4.66 22.45 -11.07
CA ASP A 300 5.78 23.23 -10.52
C ASP A 300 5.46 23.86 -9.15
N ASP A 301 4.19 23.81 -8.72
CA ASP A 301 3.69 24.50 -7.54
C ASP A 301 2.59 23.73 -6.79
N GLY A 302 2.14 24.30 -5.67
CA GLY A 302 1.03 23.80 -4.88
C GLY A 302 1.35 22.61 -3.97
N GLN A 303 0.32 22.22 -3.21
CA GLN A 303 0.42 21.18 -2.19
C GLN A 303 0.68 19.81 -2.80
N MET A 304 0.19 19.54 -4.03
CA MET A 304 0.39 18.25 -4.67
C MET A 304 1.86 18.02 -5.01
N ARG A 305 2.54 19.01 -5.58
CA ARG A 305 3.98 18.96 -5.83
C ARG A 305 4.78 18.75 -4.54
N ILE A 306 4.43 19.45 -3.45
CA ILE A 306 5.12 19.33 -2.15
C ILE A 306 4.97 17.92 -1.57
N ARG A 307 3.74 17.38 -1.53
CA ARG A 307 3.47 16.05 -0.97
C ARG A 307 4.06 14.93 -1.80
N LEU A 308 4.03 15.05 -3.13
CA LEU A 308 4.64 14.05 -4.01
C LEU A 308 6.17 14.07 -3.95
N ASP A 309 6.79 15.24 -3.80
CA ASP A 309 8.24 15.37 -3.62
C ASP A 309 8.69 14.68 -2.33
N GLU A 310 7.97 14.93 -1.22
CA GLU A 310 8.19 14.27 0.07
C GLU A 310 8.01 12.75 -0.03
N LEU A 311 6.90 12.29 -0.63
CA LEU A 311 6.59 10.86 -0.79
C LEU A 311 7.65 10.17 -1.66
N ALA A 312 7.99 10.74 -2.81
CA ALA A 312 8.93 10.17 -3.76
C ALA A 312 10.34 10.09 -3.18
N ALA A 313 10.81 11.16 -2.52
CA ALA A 313 12.10 11.16 -1.84
C ALA A 313 12.15 10.12 -0.71
N THR A 314 11.07 10.01 0.08
CA THR A 314 10.99 9.03 1.16
C THR A 314 11.01 7.59 0.65
N LEU A 315 10.22 7.27 -0.39
CA LEU A 315 10.19 5.93 -0.97
C LEU A 315 11.52 5.57 -1.67
N ALA A 316 12.14 6.51 -2.38
CA ALA A 316 13.46 6.30 -2.97
C ALA A 316 14.53 6.02 -1.89
N ALA A 317 14.50 6.78 -0.79
CA ALA A 317 15.37 6.55 0.35
C ALA A 317 15.11 5.19 1.00
N PHE A 318 13.84 4.78 1.15
CA PHE A 318 13.44 3.49 1.69
C PHE A 318 14.04 2.31 0.93
N PHE A 319 13.88 2.27 -0.39
CA PHE A 319 14.42 1.18 -1.19
C PHE A 319 15.95 1.21 -1.25
N THR A 320 16.57 2.40 -1.19
CA THR A 320 18.03 2.52 -1.02
C THR A 320 18.46 1.90 0.31
N ASP A 321 17.79 2.27 1.41
CA ASP A 321 18.11 1.84 2.78
C ASP A 321 18.00 0.32 2.96
N LEU A 322 17.03 -0.32 2.30
CA LEU A 322 16.85 -1.77 2.34
C LEU A 322 17.95 -2.54 1.60
N GLY A 323 18.61 -1.95 0.60
CA GLY A 323 19.60 -2.64 -0.22
C GLY A 323 19.03 -3.94 -0.81
N THR A 324 19.69 -5.08 -0.57
CA THR A 324 19.25 -6.39 -1.09
C THR A 324 17.94 -6.89 -0.49
N LEU A 325 17.51 -6.38 0.67
CA LEU A 325 16.23 -6.77 1.29
C LEU A 325 15.03 -6.24 0.50
N SER A 326 15.22 -5.23 -0.37
CA SER A 326 14.17 -4.69 -1.23
C SER A 326 13.45 -5.76 -2.06
N ALA A 327 14.14 -6.84 -2.44
CA ALA A 327 13.57 -7.95 -3.21
C ALA A 327 12.47 -8.74 -2.45
N GLN A 328 12.38 -8.58 -1.13
CA GLN A 328 11.39 -9.25 -0.27
C GLN A 328 10.29 -8.28 0.18
N VAL A 329 10.34 -7.01 -0.24
CA VAL A 329 9.45 -5.97 0.24
C VAL A 329 8.55 -5.47 -0.88
N THR A 330 7.24 -5.52 -0.65
CA THR A 330 6.25 -4.88 -1.52
C THR A 330 5.68 -3.68 -0.80
N VAL A 331 5.75 -2.49 -1.40
CA VAL A 331 5.07 -1.29 -0.91
C VAL A 331 3.81 -1.08 -1.72
N VAL A 332 2.67 -0.93 -1.05
CA VAL A 332 1.40 -0.52 -1.66
C VAL A 332 0.99 0.81 -1.06
N THR A 333 0.86 1.83 -1.91
CA THR A 333 0.25 3.10 -1.51
C THR A 333 -1.23 3.08 -1.82
N ILE A 334 -2.06 3.48 -0.85
CA ILE A 334 -3.52 3.51 -1.00
C ILE A 334 -4.10 4.84 -0.52
N SER A 335 -5.25 5.22 -1.06
CA SER A 335 -6.06 6.32 -0.56
C SER A 335 -7.54 5.94 -0.71
N GLU A 336 -8.39 6.54 0.12
CA GLU A 336 -9.80 6.19 0.22
C GLU A 336 -10.62 6.55 -1.03
N PHE A 337 -10.22 7.60 -1.73
CA PHE A 337 -10.70 7.99 -3.06
C PHE A 337 -9.72 8.99 -3.69
N GLY A 338 -9.94 9.37 -4.95
CA GLY A 338 -9.25 10.49 -5.60
C GLY A 338 -10.24 11.60 -5.98
N ARG A 339 -9.72 12.69 -6.55
CA ARG A 339 -10.50 13.85 -7.04
C ARG A 339 -10.37 14.03 -8.55
#